data_AF-A0A2M7QMQ3-F1
#
_entry.id   AF-A0A2M7QMQ3-F1
#
_cell.length_a   1.000
_cell.length_b   1.000
_cell.length_c   1.000
_cell.angle_alpha   90.00
_cell.angle_beta   90.00
_cell.angle_gamma   90.00
#
_symmetry.space_group_name_H-M   'P 1'
#
loop_
_entity.id
_entity.type
_entity.pdbx_description
1 polymer ?
#
loop_
_entity_poly.entity_id
_entity_poly.type
_entity_poly.pdbx_seq_one_letter_code
_entity_poly.pdbx_strand_id
1 'polypeptide(L)'
;MKIAIIGTSNAIMRDGWVAHLRERLPEGWTLDNLSIGGSASLHGSFTATRSSVAENYDLALIDFAINDQQMIDILDMSPEYVAGSFSALLRCFAAPGGRCAPIVLIIPQRDLLGRHRQDQAYNITVKLCERYGVAYIDLYHELRRMAAADGVDVAGCFSDWTHLRSFAQQALAAAAHEAVISDRAARPNRLVLDEAPHCRAVADADIEVAPETRETIATSLTSAEVRRIGAGARGLIRNAPWLCGVVHWIDPNSGALCFDGADAKVKKALRKEWTRLFGLTLFKTPLRADPEGVAFRFGDFEDYPLERSYGMTPTTAVDGDRADIVGFLACDRDPVAAGARLLASVAGAADPSSTSAHRVDTDFSRLLLAGWVNDLSSRRGPQPAVKTAAPPTPVAEPADAGDDAPVAVVSHLKPQTHTIAVSIPHGCTTSVRLPITAGVMIVSSEVSMLRCIIGFRAGTRPQLHNLGTPTPNLTLVAGPLDKRSPQEKYTTFGISADGRLEIENLRGGTVSMTLFLIG
;
A
#
# COMPACT_ATOMS: atom_id res chain seq x y z
N MET A 1 -9.86 -29.95 -1.42
CA MET A 1 -10.40 -28.57 -1.59
C MET A 1 -9.49 -27.81 -2.56
N LYS A 2 -10.06 -26.97 -3.43
CA LYS A 2 -9.32 -26.08 -4.33
C LYS A 2 -9.44 -24.64 -3.86
N ILE A 3 -8.30 -24.00 -3.62
CA ILE A 3 -8.21 -22.62 -3.12
C ILE A 3 -7.55 -21.74 -4.19
N ALA A 4 -8.20 -20.63 -4.54
CA ALA A 4 -7.61 -19.57 -5.34
C ALA A 4 -7.06 -18.46 -4.44
N ILE A 5 -5.89 -17.92 -4.78
CA ILE A 5 -5.40 -16.67 -4.19
C ILE A 5 -5.47 -15.58 -5.26
N ILE A 6 -6.19 -14.50 -4.98
CA ILE A 6 -6.32 -13.35 -5.88
C ILE A 6 -5.89 -12.10 -5.12
N GLY A 7 -4.69 -11.64 -5.41
CA GLY A 7 -3.98 -10.78 -4.47
C GLY A 7 -2.95 -9.84 -5.04
N THR A 8 -2.18 -9.27 -4.12
CA THR A 8 -1.18 -8.23 -4.39
C THR A 8 0.25 -8.78 -4.34
N SER A 9 1.23 -7.90 -4.19
CA SER A 9 2.64 -8.27 -4.10
C SER A 9 2.94 -9.13 -2.87
N ASN A 10 2.24 -8.93 -1.74
CA ASN A 10 2.40 -9.75 -0.55
C ASN A 10 2.10 -11.23 -0.82
N ALA A 11 1.16 -11.54 -1.72
CA ALA A 11 0.78 -12.90 -2.08
C ALA A 11 1.77 -13.60 -3.02
N ILE A 12 2.59 -12.87 -3.79
CA ILE A 12 3.53 -13.45 -4.77
C ILE A 12 4.99 -13.49 -4.29
N MET A 13 5.28 -12.98 -3.09
CA MET A 13 6.61 -13.06 -2.50
C MET A 13 7.02 -14.52 -2.32
N ARG A 14 8.27 -14.83 -2.68
CA ARG A 14 8.84 -16.20 -2.62
C ARG A 14 8.65 -16.84 -1.24
N ASP A 15 8.93 -16.09 -0.19
CA ASP A 15 8.76 -16.49 1.22
C ASP A 15 7.61 -15.70 1.87
N GLY A 16 6.55 -15.46 1.10
CA GLY A 16 5.34 -14.76 1.53
C GLY A 16 4.31 -15.69 2.20
N TRP A 17 3.19 -15.11 2.65
CA TRP A 17 2.16 -15.83 3.40
C TRP A 17 1.56 -17.00 2.61
N VAL A 18 1.50 -16.91 1.28
CA VAL A 18 0.99 -18.00 0.43
C VAL A 18 1.89 -19.24 0.47
N ALA A 19 3.21 -19.06 0.49
CA ALA A 19 4.16 -20.18 0.60
C ALA A 19 3.97 -20.89 1.94
N HIS A 20 3.90 -20.13 3.03
CA HIS A 20 3.65 -20.66 4.36
C HIS A 20 2.26 -21.27 4.54
N LEU A 21 1.24 -20.74 3.87
CA LEU A 21 -0.11 -21.32 3.91
C LEU A 21 -0.09 -22.70 3.25
N ARG A 22 0.57 -22.83 2.09
CA ARG A 22 0.67 -24.11 1.37
C ARG A 22 1.26 -25.23 2.24
N GLU A 23 2.26 -24.91 3.06
CA GLU A 23 2.88 -25.87 4.00
C GLU A 23 1.92 -26.35 5.12
N ARG A 24 0.86 -25.58 5.39
CA ARG A 24 -0.11 -25.85 6.46
C ARG A 24 -1.36 -26.57 5.97
N LEU A 25 -1.62 -26.58 4.66
CA LEU A 25 -2.85 -27.17 4.12
C LEU A 25 -2.84 -28.70 4.24
N PRO A 26 -4.00 -29.33 4.49
CA PRO A 26 -4.13 -30.78 4.48
C PRO A 26 -3.72 -31.41 3.14
N GLU A 27 -3.31 -32.68 3.20
CA GLU A 27 -3.02 -33.46 1.99
C GLU A 27 -4.24 -33.49 1.04
N GLY A 28 -3.97 -33.41 -0.27
CA GLY A 28 -5.00 -33.41 -1.31
C GLY A 28 -5.70 -32.06 -1.52
N TRP A 29 -5.35 -31.02 -0.75
CA TRP A 29 -5.80 -29.66 -1.02
C TRP A 29 -4.84 -28.99 -2.02
N THR A 30 -5.39 -28.18 -2.92
CA THR A 30 -4.60 -27.45 -3.93
C THR A 30 -4.77 -25.96 -3.74
N LEU A 31 -3.68 -25.23 -3.95
CA LEU A 31 -3.63 -23.77 -3.87
C LEU A 31 -3.03 -23.23 -5.16
N ASP A 32 -3.84 -22.47 -5.90
CA ASP A 32 -3.44 -21.77 -7.12
C ASP A 32 -3.31 -20.28 -6.84
N ASN A 33 -2.11 -19.73 -7.07
CA ASN A 33 -1.86 -18.32 -6.87
C ASN A 33 -2.03 -17.55 -8.17
N LEU A 34 -3.11 -16.77 -8.27
CA LEU A 34 -3.51 -15.97 -9.42
C LEU A 34 -3.23 -14.47 -9.22
N SER A 35 -2.41 -14.15 -8.22
CA SER A 35 -2.13 -12.79 -7.77
C SER A 35 -1.16 -12.05 -8.68
N ILE A 36 -1.29 -10.72 -8.74
CA ILE A 36 -0.38 -9.83 -9.47
C ILE A 36 -0.01 -8.64 -8.57
N GLY A 37 1.29 -8.40 -8.44
CA GLY A 37 1.81 -7.29 -7.64
C GLY A 37 1.39 -5.91 -8.17
N GLY A 38 1.25 -4.94 -7.26
CA GLY A 38 0.93 -3.55 -7.64
C GLY A 38 -0.42 -3.34 -8.31
N SER A 39 -1.36 -4.28 -8.16
CA SER A 39 -2.71 -4.20 -8.74
C SER A 39 -3.77 -3.87 -7.70
N ALA A 40 -4.83 -3.16 -8.13
CA ALA A 40 -6.01 -2.81 -7.33
C ALA A 40 -7.08 -3.93 -7.38
N SER A 41 -8.09 -3.87 -6.53
CA SER A 41 -9.22 -4.83 -6.51
C SER A 41 -9.95 -4.97 -7.85
N LEU A 42 -9.89 -3.93 -8.68
CA LEU A 42 -10.37 -3.94 -10.06
C LEU A 42 -9.72 -5.06 -10.90
N HIS A 43 -8.42 -5.30 -10.73
CA HIS A 43 -7.70 -6.41 -11.35
C HIS A 43 -8.22 -7.76 -10.86
N GLY A 44 -8.59 -7.86 -9.57
CA GLY A 44 -9.19 -9.07 -9.02
C GLY A 44 -10.41 -9.54 -9.81
N SER A 45 -11.23 -8.61 -10.32
CA SER A 45 -12.40 -8.94 -11.16
C SER A 45 -11.99 -9.53 -12.51
N PHE A 46 -10.90 -9.02 -13.10
CA PHE A 46 -10.33 -9.59 -14.34
C PHE A 46 -9.90 -11.04 -14.10
N THR A 47 -9.12 -11.29 -13.05
CA THR A 47 -8.66 -12.64 -12.70
C THR A 47 -9.81 -13.58 -12.37
N ALA A 48 -10.76 -13.15 -11.53
CA ALA A 48 -11.87 -13.98 -11.09
C ALA A 48 -12.73 -14.46 -12.28
N THR A 49 -12.97 -13.58 -13.25
CA THR A 49 -13.78 -13.90 -14.43
C THR A 49 -12.99 -14.66 -15.49
N ARG A 50 -11.75 -14.26 -15.79
CA ARG A 50 -10.89 -14.93 -16.79
C ARG A 50 -10.56 -16.37 -16.42
N SER A 51 -10.35 -16.64 -15.14
CA SER A 51 -10.03 -17.98 -14.62
C SER A 51 -11.25 -18.76 -14.12
N SER A 52 -12.46 -18.21 -14.28
CA SER A 52 -13.73 -18.78 -13.79
C SER A 52 -13.61 -19.25 -12.34
N VAL A 53 -13.12 -18.36 -11.48
CA VAL A 53 -12.76 -18.72 -10.10
C VAL A 53 -14.00 -19.16 -9.32
N ALA A 54 -15.13 -18.49 -9.55
CA ALA A 54 -16.39 -18.79 -8.88
C ALA A 54 -16.85 -20.24 -9.11
N GLU A 55 -16.62 -20.78 -10.30
CA GLU A 55 -17.00 -22.13 -10.72
C GLU A 55 -15.95 -23.18 -10.37
N ASN A 56 -14.67 -22.84 -10.54
CA ASN A 56 -13.58 -23.82 -10.51
C ASN A 56 -13.02 -24.08 -9.11
N TYR A 57 -13.26 -23.19 -8.15
CA TYR A 57 -12.67 -23.25 -6.80
C TYR A 57 -13.73 -23.38 -5.72
N ASP A 58 -13.34 -23.92 -4.57
CA ASP A 58 -14.20 -24.02 -3.39
C ASP A 58 -14.07 -22.75 -2.53
N LEU A 59 -12.89 -22.13 -2.53
CA LEU A 59 -12.59 -20.96 -1.72
C LEU A 59 -11.62 -20.01 -2.44
N ALA A 60 -11.75 -18.70 -2.17
CA ALA A 60 -10.82 -17.69 -2.64
C ALA A 60 -10.34 -16.80 -1.50
N LEU A 61 -9.01 -16.60 -1.39
CA LEU A 61 -8.41 -15.60 -0.49
C LEU A 61 -8.08 -14.35 -1.29
N ILE A 62 -8.54 -13.19 -0.82
CA ILE A 62 -8.50 -11.92 -1.55
C ILE A 62 -7.75 -10.85 -0.73
N ASP A 63 -6.61 -10.34 -1.20
CA ASP A 63 -5.90 -9.21 -0.56
C ASP A 63 -5.72 -8.04 -1.53
N PHE A 64 -6.49 -6.96 -1.37
CA PHE A 64 -6.33 -5.75 -2.20
C PHE A 64 -6.34 -4.42 -1.44
N ALA A 65 -6.80 -4.41 -0.18
CA ALA A 65 -7.00 -3.16 0.58
C ALA A 65 -5.74 -2.28 0.62
N ILE A 66 -4.55 -2.88 0.77
CA ILE A 66 -3.28 -2.15 0.83
C ILE A 66 -2.96 -1.39 -0.47
N ASN A 67 -3.23 -2.02 -1.62
CA ASN A 67 -3.00 -1.42 -2.92
C ASN A 67 -4.12 -0.47 -3.31
N ASP A 68 -5.37 -0.76 -2.93
CA ASP A 68 -6.48 0.17 -3.12
C ASP A 68 -6.24 1.46 -2.35
N GLN A 69 -5.72 1.39 -1.12
CA GLN A 69 -5.29 2.58 -0.37
C GLN A 69 -4.17 3.32 -1.09
N GLN A 70 -3.17 2.59 -1.61
CA GLN A 70 -2.10 3.19 -2.41
C GLN A 70 -2.65 3.94 -3.63
N MET A 71 -3.61 3.36 -4.36
CA MET A 71 -4.22 4.01 -5.53
C MET A 71 -4.98 5.28 -5.16
N ILE A 72 -5.59 5.31 -3.97
CA ILE A 72 -6.21 6.51 -3.42
C ILE A 72 -5.15 7.56 -3.08
N ASP A 73 -4.07 7.18 -2.40
CA ASP A 73 -3.01 8.09 -1.97
C ASP A 73 -2.33 8.83 -3.13
N ILE A 74 -2.18 8.15 -4.27
CA ILE A 74 -1.57 8.71 -5.49
C ILE A 74 -2.60 9.34 -6.44
N LEU A 75 -3.88 9.38 -6.06
CA LEU A 75 -4.99 9.92 -6.85
C LEU A 75 -5.16 9.21 -8.22
N ASP A 76 -4.87 7.91 -8.29
CA ASP A 76 -5.17 7.08 -9.47
C ASP A 76 -6.58 6.51 -9.41
N MET A 77 -7.10 6.25 -8.20
CA MET A 77 -8.50 5.90 -7.97
C MET A 77 -9.09 6.77 -6.85
N SER A 78 -10.33 7.21 -7.03
CA SER A 78 -11.13 7.80 -5.96
C SER A 78 -11.66 6.71 -5.00
N PRO A 79 -12.02 7.05 -3.75
CA PRO A 79 -12.73 6.14 -2.83
C PRO A 79 -13.98 5.49 -3.45
N GLU A 80 -14.76 6.24 -4.22
CA GLU A 80 -15.94 5.75 -4.93
C GLU A 80 -15.57 4.64 -5.92
N TYR A 81 -14.54 4.87 -6.72
CA TYR A 81 -14.06 3.87 -7.67
C TYR A 81 -13.52 2.61 -6.97
N VAL A 82 -12.84 2.74 -5.84
CA VAL A 82 -12.43 1.58 -5.01
C VAL A 82 -13.66 0.81 -4.54
N ALA A 83 -14.67 1.49 -4.00
CA ALA A 83 -15.91 0.84 -3.55
C ALA A 83 -16.64 0.11 -4.69
N GLY A 84 -16.73 0.73 -5.87
CA GLY A 84 -17.28 0.11 -7.08
C GLY A 84 -16.47 -1.10 -7.54
N SER A 85 -15.14 -0.98 -7.58
CA SER A 85 -14.24 -2.05 -8.03
C SER A 85 -14.24 -3.25 -7.09
N PHE A 86 -14.16 -3.01 -5.79
CA PHE A 86 -14.16 -4.07 -4.78
C PHE A 86 -15.51 -4.79 -4.70
N SER A 87 -16.62 -4.05 -4.76
CA SER A 87 -17.95 -4.68 -4.81
C SER A 87 -18.18 -5.48 -6.10
N ALA A 88 -17.65 -5.04 -7.24
CA ALA A 88 -17.66 -5.83 -8.48
C ALA A 88 -16.87 -7.15 -8.34
N LEU A 89 -15.72 -7.12 -7.66
CA LEU A 89 -14.97 -8.33 -7.36
C LEU A 89 -15.80 -9.29 -6.51
N LEU A 90 -16.42 -8.82 -5.42
CA LEU A 90 -17.28 -9.66 -4.58
C LEU A 90 -18.47 -10.21 -5.37
N ARG A 91 -19.04 -9.42 -6.29
CA ARG A 91 -20.15 -9.85 -7.17
C ARG A 91 -19.78 -11.06 -8.03
N CYS A 92 -18.51 -11.22 -8.41
CA CYS A 92 -18.05 -12.40 -9.17
C CYS A 92 -18.35 -13.71 -8.44
N PHE A 93 -18.31 -13.74 -7.10
CA PHE A 93 -18.56 -14.94 -6.29
C PHE A 93 -20.05 -15.21 -6.01
N ALA A 94 -20.92 -14.24 -6.29
CA ALA A 94 -22.37 -14.36 -6.20
C ALA A 94 -23.01 -14.88 -7.51
N ALA A 95 -22.20 -15.26 -8.51
CA ALA A 95 -22.67 -15.76 -9.79
C ALA A 95 -23.58 -17.01 -9.62
N PRO A 96 -24.67 -17.13 -10.41
CA PRO A 96 -25.47 -18.36 -10.43
C PRO A 96 -24.60 -19.57 -10.79
N GLY A 97 -24.69 -20.64 -10.00
CA GLY A 97 -23.87 -21.84 -10.19
C GLY A 97 -22.44 -21.76 -9.64
N GLY A 98 -21.98 -20.59 -9.20
CA GLY A 98 -20.72 -20.46 -8.48
C GLY A 98 -20.74 -21.29 -7.18
N ARG A 99 -19.61 -21.87 -6.81
CA ARG A 99 -19.43 -22.62 -5.56
C ARG A 99 -18.35 -22.03 -4.65
N CYS A 100 -17.51 -21.16 -5.19
CA CYS A 100 -16.41 -20.54 -4.46
C CYS A 100 -16.92 -19.52 -3.42
N ALA A 101 -16.45 -19.64 -2.17
CA ALA A 101 -16.67 -18.65 -1.12
C ALA A 101 -15.42 -17.76 -0.93
N PRO A 102 -15.53 -16.43 -0.97
CA PRO A 102 -14.41 -15.52 -0.74
C PRO A 102 -14.16 -15.30 0.76
N ILE A 103 -12.89 -15.17 1.13
CA ILE A 103 -12.43 -14.59 2.40
C ILE A 103 -11.49 -13.44 2.06
N VAL A 104 -11.74 -12.27 2.64
CA VAL A 104 -10.96 -11.06 2.37
C VAL A 104 -9.88 -10.87 3.43
N LEU A 105 -8.64 -10.64 3.01
CA LEU A 105 -7.50 -10.31 3.86
C LEU A 105 -7.27 -8.80 3.80
N ILE A 106 -7.37 -8.13 4.94
CA ILE A 106 -7.22 -6.68 5.02
C ILE A 106 -5.84 -6.37 5.61
N ILE A 107 -4.86 -6.23 4.71
CA ILE A 107 -3.47 -5.96 5.06
C ILE A 107 -3.26 -4.43 5.20
N PRO A 108 -2.72 -3.94 6.33
CA PRO A 108 -2.44 -2.52 6.54
C PRO A 108 -1.20 -2.03 5.76
N GLN A 109 -1.18 -0.75 5.41
CA GLN A 109 0.09 -0.05 5.15
C GLN A 109 0.79 0.24 6.47
N ARG A 110 2.13 0.18 6.49
CA ARG A 110 2.95 0.35 7.72
C ARG A 110 2.57 1.61 8.49
N ASP A 111 2.48 2.74 7.79
CA ASP A 111 2.30 4.06 8.40
C ASP A 111 0.84 4.30 8.85
N LEU A 112 -0.10 3.44 8.45
CA LEU A 112 -1.52 3.52 8.80
C LEU A 112 -1.91 2.59 9.96
N LEU A 113 -1.06 1.65 10.39
CA LEU A 113 -1.44 0.66 11.40
C LEU A 113 -1.99 1.29 12.70
N GLY A 114 -1.34 2.35 13.20
CA GLY A 114 -1.78 3.12 14.35
C GLY A 114 -2.93 4.10 14.06
N ARG A 115 -3.27 4.32 12.79
CA ARG A 115 -4.22 5.33 12.31
C ARG A 115 -5.27 4.75 11.37
N HIS A 116 -5.64 3.49 11.55
CA HIS A 116 -6.59 2.76 10.67
C HIS A 116 -7.87 3.54 10.30
N ARG A 117 -8.39 4.43 11.15
CA ARG A 117 -9.53 5.30 10.81
C ARG A 117 -9.28 6.22 9.61
N GLN A 118 -8.01 6.53 9.33
CA GLN A 118 -7.55 7.31 8.18
C GLN A 118 -7.36 6.45 6.92
N ASP A 119 -7.33 5.12 7.04
CA ASP A 119 -7.29 4.22 5.88
C ASP A 119 -8.70 4.13 5.27
N GLN A 120 -8.86 4.75 4.10
CA GLN A 120 -10.12 4.79 3.39
C GLN A 120 -10.44 3.42 2.80
N ALA A 121 -9.46 2.72 2.22
CA ALA A 121 -9.67 1.39 1.65
C ALA A 121 -10.07 0.36 2.71
N TYR A 122 -9.48 0.41 3.92
CA TYR A 122 -9.88 -0.38 5.08
C TYR A 122 -11.36 -0.17 5.39
N ASN A 123 -11.78 1.08 5.59
CA ASN A 123 -13.15 1.42 5.96
C ASN A 123 -14.16 0.97 4.90
N ILE A 124 -13.82 1.13 3.61
CA ILE A 124 -14.63 0.68 2.49
C ILE A 124 -14.75 -0.85 2.48
N THR A 125 -13.60 -1.52 2.57
CA THR A 125 -13.51 -2.99 2.50
C THR A 125 -14.33 -3.64 3.60
N VAL A 126 -14.14 -3.21 4.86
CA VAL A 126 -14.87 -3.77 6.01
C VAL A 126 -16.37 -3.57 5.85
N LYS A 127 -16.83 -2.34 5.58
CA LYS A 127 -18.27 -2.04 5.44
C LYS A 127 -18.92 -2.84 4.31
N LEU A 128 -18.22 -3.05 3.20
CA LEU A 128 -18.73 -3.86 2.09
C LEU A 128 -18.72 -5.37 2.42
N CYS A 129 -17.69 -5.87 3.09
CA CYS A 129 -17.67 -7.25 3.58
C CYS A 129 -18.85 -7.51 4.53
N GLU A 130 -19.08 -6.63 5.50
CA GLU A 130 -20.21 -6.73 6.43
C GLU A 130 -21.55 -6.64 5.71
N ARG A 131 -21.73 -5.68 4.80
CA ARG A 131 -22.95 -5.52 4.01
C ARG A 131 -23.30 -6.77 3.20
N TYR A 132 -22.29 -7.41 2.61
CA TYR A 132 -22.50 -8.57 1.73
C TYR A 132 -22.37 -9.92 2.42
N GLY A 133 -22.08 -9.94 3.73
CA GLY A 133 -21.89 -11.15 4.52
C GLY A 133 -20.64 -11.94 4.14
N VAL A 134 -19.57 -11.25 3.75
CA VAL A 134 -18.28 -11.85 3.36
C VAL A 134 -17.35 -11.87 4.55
N ALA A 135 -16.78 -13.05 4.83
CA ALA A 135 -15.81 -13.20 5.91
C ALA A 135 -14.51 -12.46 5.59
N TYR A 136 -13.88 -11.89 6.61
CA TYR A 136 -12.60 -11.21 6.45
C TYR A 136 -11.66 -11.37 7.64
N ILE A 137 -10.36 -11.27 7.37
CA ILE A 137 -9.27 -11.27 8.36
C ILE A 137 -8.73 -9.84 8.44
N ASP A 138 -8.80 -9.25 9.63
CA ASP A 138 -8.35 -7.88 9.88
C ASP A 138 -6.94 -7.85 10.48
N LEU A 139 -5.92 -7.63 9.63
CA LEU A 139 -4.55 -7.60 10.10
C LEU A 139 -4.20 -6.30 10.85
N TYR A 140 -5.03 -5.25 10.77
CA TYR A 140 -4.83 -4.09 11.64
C TYR A 140 -4.98 -4.48 13.11
N HIS A 141 -6.02 -5.24 13.42
CA HIS A 141 -6.26 -5.71 14.77
C HIS A 141 -5.11 -6.61 15.24
N GLU A 142 -4.75 -7.58 14.40
CA GLU A 142 -3.75 -8.58 14.77
C GLU A 142 -2.35 -7.99 14.97
N LEU A 143 -1.86 -7.19 14.02
CA LEU A 143 -0.52 -6.58 14.15
C LEU A 143 -0.44 -5.60 15.33
N ARG A 144 -1.53 -4.91 15.68
CA ARG A 144 -1.55 -4.05 16.88
C ARG A 144 -1.52 -4.85 18.17
N ARG A 145 -2.27 -5.94 18.24
CA ARG A 145 -2.24 -6.85 19.40
C ARG A 145 -0.83 -7.38 19.63
N MET A 146 -0.12 -7.72 18.56
CA MET A 146 1.29 -8.12 18.63
C MET A 146 2.19 -7.01 19.15
N ALA A 147 2.06 -5.80 18.59
CA ALA A 147 2.89 -4.68 19.01
C ALA A 147 2.70 -4.36 20.50
N ALA A 148 1.46 -4.50 21.02
CA ALA A 148 1.15 -4.31 22.43
C ALA A 148 1.63 -5.44 23.34
N ALA A 149 1.50 -6.71 22.93
CA ALA A 149 1.79 -7.86 23.78
C ALA A 149 3.29 -8.22 23.84
N ASP A 150 3.98 -8.13 22.71
CA ASP A 150 5.33 -8.68 22.55
C ASP A 150 6.42 -7.59 22.49
N GLY A 151 6.04 -6.32 22.66
CA GLY A 151 6.94 -5.18 22.51
C GLY A 151 7.54 -5.05 21.10
N VAL A 152 6.91 -5.67 20.10
CA VAL A 152 7.36 -5.62 18.71
C VAL A 152 7.06 -4.24 18.15
N ASP A 153 8.09 -3.53 17.72
CA ASP A 153 7.91 -2.31 16.94
C ASP A 153 7.11 -2.63 15.67
N VAL A 154 6.00 -1.91 15.49
CA VAL A 154 5.14 -1.97 14.30
C VAL A 154 5.95 -1.88 13.02
N ALA A 155 6.95 -1.00 12.97
CA ALA A 155 7.80 -0.87 11.78
C ALA A 155 8.60 -2.15 11.51
N GLY A 156 8.88 -2.93 12.55
CA GLY A 156 9.53 -4.25 12.47
C GLY A 156 8.70 -5.30 11.74
N CYS A 157 7.36 -5.16 11.66
CA CYS A 157 6.49 -6.08 10.93
C CYS A 157 6.60 -5.93 9.40
N PHE A 158 7.23 -4.87 8.90
CA PHE A 158 7.30 -4.56 7.47
C PHE A 158 8.75 -4.48 6.96
N SER A 159 8.98 -4.94 5.74
CA SER A 159 10.27 -4.76 5.05
C SER A 159 10.38 -3.37 4.43
N ASP A 160 9.25 -2.82 4.00
CA ASP A 160 9.12 -1.45 3.52
C ASP A 160 7.80 -0.85 4.02
N TRP A 161 7.14 0.02 3.25
CA TRP A 161 5.89 0.65 3.68
C TRP A 161 4.64 -0.20 3.36
N THR A 162 4.76 -1.24 2.52
CA THR A 162 3.67 -2.12 2.04
C THR A 162 3.88 -3.61 2.27
N HIS A 163 5.11 -4.09 2.34
CA HIS A 163 5.39 -5.53 2.35
C HIS A 163 5.66 -6.01 3.77
N LEU A 164 4.97 -7.07 4.18
CA LEU A 164 5.19 -7.71 5.47
C LEU A 164 6.51 -8.50 5.47
N ARG A 165 7.22 -8.49 6.61
CA ARG A 165 8.38 -9.39 6.83
C ARG A 165 7.93 -10.82 7.04
N SER A 166 8.86 -11.77 6.85
CA SER A 166 8.57 -13.22 6.92
C SER A 166 7.81 -13.65 8.18
N PHE A 167 8.15 -13.18 9.39
CA PHE A 167 7.41 -13.59 10.60
C PHE A 167 5.94 -13.12 10.59
N ALA A 168 5.66 -11.92 10.08
CA ALA A 168 4.29 -11.41 9.94
C ALA A 168 3.54 -12.13 8.80
N GLN A 169 4.25 -12.50 7.72
CA GLN A 169 3.72 -13.34 6.64
C GLN A 169 3.33 -14.75 7.16
N GLN A 170 4.14 -15.35 8.05
CA GLN A 170 3.82 -16.64 8.68
C GLN A 170 2.59 -16.56 9.58
N ALA A 171 2.43 -15.46 10.31
CA ALA A 171 1.27 -15.25 11.15
C ALA A 171 0.00 -15.05 10.31
N LEU A 172 0.08 -14.25 9.23
CA LEU A 172 -0.99 -14.14 8.24
C LEU A 172 -1.36 -15.51 7.66
N ALA A 173 -0.37 -16.33 7.29
CA ALA A 173 -0.60 -17.67 6.77
C ALA A 173 -1.32 -18.57 7.78
N ALA A 174 -1.00 -18.44 9.06
CA ALA A 174 -1.65 -19.21 10.11
C ALA A 174 -3.10 -18.76 10.34
N ALA A 175 -3.38 -17.45 10.33
CA ALA A 175 -4.76 -16.95 10.40
C ALA A 175 -5.58 -17.32 9.17
N ALA A 176 -4.98 -17.23 7.98
CA ALA A 176 -5.61 -17.68 6.75
C ALA A 176 -5.94 -19.18 6.81
N HIS A 177 -5.01 -20.00 7.31
CA HIS A 177 -5.25 -21.43 7.53
C HIS A 177 -6.43 -21.67 8.48
N GLU A 178 -6.45 -21.02 9.64
CA GLU A 178 -7.55 -21.11 10.61
C GLU A 178 -8.89 -20.71 9.98
N ALA A 179 -8.92 -19.60 9.23
CA ALA A 179 -10.12 -19.13 8.56
C ALA A 179 -10.65 -20.15 7.54
N VAL A 180 -9.74 -20.74 6.74
CA VAL A 180 -10.10 -21.74 5.73
C VAL A 180 -10.67 -23.01 6.35
N ILE A 181 -10.14 -23.48 7.49
CA ILE A 181 -10.63 -24.71 8.14
C ILE A 181 -11.88 -24.48 9.02
N SER A 182 -12.19 -23.23 9.37
CA SER A 182 -13.26 -22.89 10.31
C SER A 182 -14.69 -22.93 9.74
N ASP A 183 -14.86 -23.28 8.46
CA ASP A 183 -16.15 -23.26 7.72
C ASP A 183 -16.90 -21.91 7.79
N ARG A 184 -16.18 -20.82 8.08
CA ARG A 184 -16.75 -19.46 8.14
C ARG A 184 -16.93 -18.81 6.77
N ALA A 185 -16.39 -19.41 5.72
CA ALA A 185 -16.47 -18.85 4.38
C ALA A 185 -17.90 -18.97 3.85
N ALA A 186 -18.55 -17.82 3.66
CA ALA A 186 -19.89 -17.75 3.08
C ALA A 186 -19.83 -17.07 1.71
N ARG A 187 -20.70 -17.52 0.81
CA ARG A 187 -20.91 -16.84 -0.46
C ARG A 187 -21.63 -15.52 -0.23
N PRO A 188 -21.26 -14.43 -0.93
CA PRO A 188 -21.95 -13.17 -0.81
C PRO A 188 -23.44 -13.30 -1.14
N ASN A 189 -24.30 -12.60 -0.39
CA ASN A 189 -25.73 -12.62 -0.67
C ASN A 189 -26.05 -11.91 -1.99
N ARG A 190 -26.48 -12.69 -3.00
CA ARG A 190 -26.80 -12.18 -4.34
C ARG A 190 -27.86 -11.08 -4.33
N LEU A 191 -28.86 -11.17 -3.46
CA LEU A 191 -29.95 -10.18 -3.40
C LEU A 191 -29.46 -8.79 -2.99
N VAL A 192 -28.35 -8.72 -2.25
CA VAL A 192 -27.76 -7.46 -1.78
C VAL A 192 -26.80 -6.88 -2.83
N LEU A 193 -26.36 -7.68 -3.81
CA LEU A 193 -25.33 -7.30 -4.79
C LEU A 193 -25.87 -6.75 -6.12
N ASP A 194 -27.18 -6.60 -6.30
CA ASP A 194 -27.75 -6.06 -7.54
C ASP A 194 -27.35 -4.60 -7.82
N GLU A 195 -27.01 -3.85 -6.77
CA GLU A 195 -26.48 -2.48 -6.87
C GLU A 195 -25.00 -2.44 -7.25
N ALA A 196 -24.23 -3.49 -6.91
CA ALA A 196 -22.81 -3.57 -7.22
C ALA A 196 -22.61 -3.66 -8.75
N PRO A 197 -21.64 -2.95 -9.32
CA PRO A 197 -21.30 -3.09 -10.73
C PRO A 197 -20.80 -4.50 -11.05
N HIS A 198 -20.79 -4.89 -12.32
CA HIS A 198 -20.22 -6.16 -12.79
C HIS A 198 -19.01 -5.89 -13.68
N CYS A 199 -17.83 -5.89 -13.08
CA CYS A 199 -16.56 -5.83 -13.78
C CYS A 199 -16.14 -7.24 -14.24
N ARG A 200 -15.69 -7.37 -15.48
CA ARG A 200 -15.28 -8.64 -16.07
C ARG A 200 -14.18 -8.47 -17.11
N ALA A 201 -13.40 -9.52 -17.32
CA ALA A 201 -12.55 -9.62 -18.49
C ALA A 201 -13.42 -9.59 -19.76
N VAL A 202 -13.02 -8.78 -20.74
CA VAL A 202 -13.65 -8.77 -22.06
C VAL A 202 -13.33 -10.09 -22.76
N ALA A 203 -14.34 -10.73 -23.36
CA ALA A 203 -14.14 -11.99 -24.07
C ALA A 203 -13.29 -11.78 -25.31
N ASP A 204 -12.48 -12.78 -25.69
CA ASP A 204 -11.59 -12.67 -26.84
C ASP A 204 -12.33 -12.41 -28.16
N ALA A 205 -13.54 -12.95 -28.29
CA ALA A 205 -14.42 -12.76 -29.44
C ALA A 205 -14.95 -11.33 -29.58
N ASP A 206 -14.89 -10.53 -28.50
CA ASP A 206 -15.33 -9.13 -28.48
C ASP A 206 -14.18 -8.15 -28.74
N ILE A 207 -12.98 -8.65 -29.05
CA ILE A 207 -11.79 -7.83 -29.30
C ILE A 207 -11.30 -8.06 -30.72
N GLU A 208 -11.57 -7.09 -31.58
CA GLU A 208 -11.05 -7.04 -32.96
C GLU A 208 -9.80 -6.16 -32.97
N VAL A 209 -8.69 -6.63 -33.54
CA VAL A 209 -7.48 -5.81 -33.70
C VAL A 209 -6.62 -6.32 -34.85
N ALA A 210 -6.07 -5.40 -35.64
CA ALA A 210 -5.19 -5.72 -36.75
C ALA A 210 -4.19 -4.58 -37.07
N PRO A 211 -2.96 -4.90 -37.49
CA PRO A 211 -2.33 -6.23 -37.38
C PRO A 211 -2.06 -6.61 -35.92
N GLU A 212 -2.22 -7.89 -35.58
CA GLU A 212 -1.77 -8.48 -34.31
C GLU A 212 -0.93 -9.73 -34.56
N THR A 213 -0.03 -10.03 -33.62
CA THR A 213 0.51 -11.37 -33.42
C THR A 213 0.19 -11.85 -32.02
N ARG A 214 0.16 -13.17 -31.84
CA ARG A 214 -0.07 -13.78 -30.52
C ARG A 214 1.16 -14.55 -30.09
N GLU A 215 1.51 -14.39 -28.82
CA GLU A 215 2.58 -15.16 -28.20
C GLU A 215 2.25 -15.44 -26.74
N THR A 216 2.82 -16.50 -26.18
CA THR A 216 2.75 -16.76 -24.74
C THR A 216 3.99 -16.20 -24.08
N ILE A 217 3.80 -15.27 -23.13
CA ILE A 217 4.86 -14.77 -22.26
C ILE A 217 4.71 -15.44 -20.90
N ALA A 218 5.83 -15.92 -20.35
CA ALA A 218 5.86 -16.58 -19.06
C ALA A 218 6.99 -16.04 -18.16
N THR A 219 6.71 -16.03 -16.87
CA THR A 219 7.66 -15.86 -15.78
C THR A 219 7.72 -17.15 -14.97
N SER A 220 8.56 -17.21 -13.94
CA SER A 220 8.53 -18.29 -12.95
C SER A 220 7.23 -18.35 -12.13
N LEU A 221 6.40 -17.30 -12.17
CA LEU A 221 5.19 -17.18 -11.34
C LEU A 221 3.88 -17.28 -12.13
N THR A 222 3.90 -16.91 -13.42
CA THR A 222 2.67 -16.80 -14.22
C THR A 222 2.99 -16.79 -15.72
N SER A 223 2.07 -17.31 -16.53
CA SER A 223 2.09 -17.24 -17.99
C SER A 223 0.78 -16.71 -18.54
N ALA A 224 0.84 -15.90 -19.60
CA ALA A 224 -0.35 -15.47 -20.32
C ALA A 224 -0.07 -15.39 -21.83
N GLU A 225 -1.11 -15.68 -22.62
CA GLU A 225 -1.13 -15.26 -24.02
C GLU A 225 -1.28 -13.73 -24.09
N VAL A 226 -0.46 -13.09 -24.91
CA VAL A 226 -0.53 -11.66 -25.21
C VAL A 226 -0.80 -11.44 -26.69
N ARG A 227 -1.60 -10.42 -26.98
CA ARG A 227 -1.77 -9.83 -28.31
C ARG A 227 -0.74 -8.72 -28.45
N ARG A 228 0.28 -8.98 -29.26
CA ARG A 228 1.30 -8.00 -29.59
C ARG A 228 0.85 -7.17 -30.78
N ILE A 229 0.81 -5.87 -30.59
CA ILE A 229 0.48 -4.90 -31.62
C ILE A 229 1.55 -3.80 -31.70
N GLY A 230 1.66 -3.13 -32.84
CA GLY A 230 2.66 -2.08 -33.07
C GLY A 230 2.14 -0.99 -34.02
N ALA A 231 3.07 -0.27 -34.66
CA ALA A 231 2.74 0.86 -35.53
C ALA A 231 1.66 0.50 -36.58
N GLY A 232 0.64 1.34 -36.69
CA GLY A 232 -0.48 1.16 -37.62
C GLY A 232 -1.61 0.27 -37.11
N ALA A 233 -1.44 -0.43 -35.98
CA ALA A 233 -2.47 -1.28 -35.42
C ALA A 233 -3.66 -0.48 -34.86
N ARG A 234 -4.85 -1.00 -35.16
CA ARG A 234 -6.14 -0.47 -34.71
C ARG A 234 -7.02 -1.63 -34.26
N GLY A 235 -7.86 -1.36 -33.28
CA GLY A 235 -8.82 -2.34 -32.79
C GLY A 235 -10.10 -1.72 -32.26
N LEU A 236 -11.04 -2.60 -31.94
CA LEU A 236 -12.36 -2.30 -31.44
C LEU A 236 -12.72 -3.29 -30.34
N ILE A 237 -13.21 -2.77 -29.22
CA ILE A 237 -13.64 -3.54 -28.06
C ILE A 237 -15.17 -3.46 -27.99
N ARG A 238 -15.85 -4.57 -28.27
CA ARG A 238 -17.31 -4.70 -28.24
C ARG A 238 -17.80 -5.15 -26.87
N ASN A 239 -19.11 -5.04 -26.63
CA ASN A 239 -19.79 -5.56 -25.43
C ASN A 239 -19.17 -5.13 -24.09
N ALA A 240 -18.57 -3.94 -24.09
CA ALA A 240 -17.89 -3.30 -22.97
C ALA A 240 -18.50 -1.91 -22.72
N PRO A 241 -19.72 -1.80 -22.15
CA PRO A 241 -20.41 -0.52 -21.97
C PRO A 241 -19.55 0.55 -21.29
N TRP A 242 -18.71 0.12 -20.35
CA TRP A 242 -17.67 0.92 -19.73
C TRP A 242 -16.35 0.16 -19.77
N LEU A 243 -15.29 0.77 -20.30
CA LEU A 243 -13.94 0.22 -20.28
C LEU A 243 -13.18 0.77 -19.06
N CYS A 244 -12.74 -0.13 -18.18
CA CYS A 244 -12.16 0.24 -16.88
C CYS A 244 -10.63 0.10 -16.84
N GLY A 245 -10.05 -0.74 -17.70
CA GLY A 245 -8.59 -0.83 -17.80
C GLY A 245 -8.10 -1.82 -18.84
N VAL A 246 -6.78 -1.85 -18.99
CA VAL A 246 -6.02 -2.76 -19.85
C VAL A 246 -5.08 -3.58 -18.98
N VAL A 247 -5.12 -4.90 -19.12
CA VAL A 247 -4.12 -5.80 -18.53
C VAL A 247 -3.09 -6.08 -19.61
N HIS A 248 -1.81 -5.85 -19.30
CA HIS A 248 -0.73 -5.92 -20.28
C HIS A 248 0.57 -6.43 -19.66
N TRP A 249 1.49 -6.83 -20.51
CA TRP A 249 2.85 -7.15 -20.15
C TRP A 249 3.71 -5.89 -20.24
N ILE A 250 4.41 -5.58 -19.15
CA ILE A 250 5.26 -4.39 -19.05
C ILE A 250 6.65 -4.71 -19.59
N ASP A 251 7.00 -4.12 -20.72
CA ASP A 251 8.28 -4.26 -21.39
C ASP A 251 8.93 -2.88 -21.61
N PRO A 252 10.27 -2.77 -21.65
CA PRO A 252 10.94 -1.50 -21.97
C PRO A 252 10.53 -0.89 -23.32
N ASN A 253 10.06 -1.72 -24.26
CA ASN A 253 9.59 -1.29 -25.57
C ASN A 253 8.07 -1.05 -25.62
N SER A 254 7.36 -1.21 -24.49
CA SER A 254 5.92 -0.92 -24.41
C SER A 254 5.66 0.54 -24.75
N GLY A 255 4.75 0.81 -25.69
CA GLY A 255 4.33 2.14 -26.11
C GLY A 255 2.99 2.56 -25.49
N ALA A 256 2.32 3.49 -26.16
CA ALA A 256 1.01 4.00 -25.76
C ALA A 256 -0.14 3.40 -26.57
N LEU A 257 -1.30 3.28 -25.93
CA LEU A 257 -2.58 3.02 -26.57
C LEU A 257 -3.47 4.27 -26.45
N CYS A 258 -4.08 4.64 -27.55
CA CYS A 258 -5.04 5.73 -27.65
C CYS A 258 -6.44 5.15 -27.83
N PHE A 259 -7.40 5.56 -27.00
CA PHE A 259 -8.77 5.05 -26.94
C PHE A 259 -9.77 6.15 -27.23
N ASP A 260 -10.79 5.82 -28.02
CA ASP A 260 -11.94 6.65 -28.33
C ASP A 260 -13.16 6.06 -27.61
N GLY A 261 -13.58 6.71 -26.54
CA GLY A 261 -14.89 6.50 -25.92
C GLY A 261 -15.92 7.49 -26.47
N ALA A 262 -17.19 7.26 -26.15
CA ALA A 262 -18.33 8.07 -26.60
C ALA A 262 -18.24 9.54 -26.17
N ASP A 263 -17.62 9.79 -25.01
CA ASP A 263 -17.54 11.09 -24.35
C ASP A 263 -16.12 11.59 -24.12
N ALA A 264 -15.10 10.76 -24.36
CA ALA A 264 -13.71 11.11 -24.11
C ALA A 264 -12.73 10.36 -25.02
N LYS A 265 -11.64 11.05 -25.36
CA LYS A 265 -10.42 10.44 -25.90
C LYS A 265 -9.37 10.38 -24.81
N VAL A 266 -8.61 9.29 -24.76
CA VAL A 266 -7.54 9.15 -23.76
C VAL A 266 -6.37 8.35 -24.30
N LYS A 267 -5.17 8.74 -23.88
CA LYS A 267 -3.92 8.03 -24.12
C LYS A 267 -3.41 7.39 -22.84
N LYS A 268 -3.05 6.11 -22.92
CA LYS A 268 -2.47 5.32 -21.83
C LYS A 268 -1.10 4.80 -22.19
N ALA A 269 -0.11 5.17 -21.39
CA ALA A 269 1.23 4.59 -21.47
C ALA A 269 1.22 3.19 -20.84
N LEU A 270 1.63 2.18 -21.59
CA LEU A 270 1.81 0.84 -21.06
C LEU A 270 3.21 0.62 -20.48
N ARG A 271 4.17 1.47 -20.85
CA ARG A 271 5.49 1.50 -20.21
C ARG A 271 5.39 1.93 -18.75
N LYS A 272 6.10 1.22 -17.87
CA LYS A 272 6.25 1.55 -16.45
C LYS A 272 7.72 1.58 -16.05
N GLU A 273 8.00 2.19 -14.89
CA GLU A 273 9.32 2.22 -14.27
C GLU A 273 9.84 0.82 -13.91
N TRP A 274 8.95 -0.03 -13.38
CA TRP A 274 9.24 -1.44 -13.19
C TRP A 274 9.03 -2.22 -14.49
N THR A 275 9.85 -3.23 -14.73
CA THR A 275 9.83 -4.01 -15.98
C THR A 275 9.55 -5.49 -15.71
N ARG A 276 9.08 -6.20 -16.74
CA ARG A 276 8.88 -7.67 -16.77
C ARG A 276 7.82 -8.18 -15.79
N LEU A 277 6.73 -7.44 -15.66
CA LEU A 277 5.60 -7.81 -14.82
C LEU A 277 4.32 -7.66 -15.63
N PHE A 278 3.31 -8.46 -15.29
CA PHE A 278 1.95 -8.16 -15.67
C PHE A 278 1.49 -6.92 -14.91
N GLY A 279 0.85 -5.99 -15.63
CA GLY A 279 0.33 -4.75 -15.08
C GLY A 279 -1.12 -4.53 -15.45
N LEU A 280 -1.86 -3.90 -14.53
CA LEU A 280 -3.12 -3.25 -14.86
C LEU A 280 -2.83 -1.76 -15.09
N THR A 281 -3.30 -1.22 -16.22
CA THR A 281 -3.42 0.22 -16.43
C THR A 281 -4.89 0.58 -16.50
N LEU A 282 -5.38 1.15 -15.39
CA LEU A 282 -6.77 1.58 -15.23
C LEU A 282 -7.02 2.92 -15.91
N PHE A 283 -8.27 3.18 -16.29
CA PHE A 283 -8.76 4.51 -16.64
C PHE A 283 -9.29 5.19 -15.37
N LYS A 284 -8.79 6.39 -15.02
CA LYS A 284 -9.22 7.15 -13.84
C LYS A 284 -10.71 7.48 -13.94
N THR A 285 -11.13 7.84 -15.15
CA THR A 285 -12.52 7.91 -15.55
C THR A 285 -12.79 6.76 -16.53
N PRO A 286 -13.56 5.73 -16.15
CA PRO A 286 -13.94 4.65 -17.06
C PRO A 286 -14.51 5.19 -18.37
N LEU A 287 -14.06 4.67 -19.50
CA LEU A 287 -14.51 5.16 -20.81
C LEU A 287 -15.86 4.55 -21.15
N ARG A 288 -16.84 5.39 -21.46
CA ARG A 288 -18.12 4.92 -21.98
C ARG A 288 -17.96 4.48 -23.43
N ALA A 289 -18.51 3.33 -23.78
CA ALA A 289 -18.52 2.86 -25.17
C ALA A 289 -19.56 3.60 -26.02
N ASP A 290 -19.22 3.79 -27.30
CA ASP A 290 -20.19 4.09 -28.35
C ASP A 290 -21.03 2.83 -28.68
N PRO A 291 -22.13 2.96 -29.44
CA PRO A 291 -22.94 1.80 -29.84
C PRO A 291 -22.14 0.68 -30.53
N GLU A 292 -21.04 1.02 -31.22
CA GLU A 292 -20.18 0.05 -31.89
C GLU A 292 -19.12 -0.58 -30.98
N GLY A 293 -18.78 0.07 -29.85
CA GLY A 293 -17.72 -0.33 -28.92
C GLY A 293 -16.78 0.82 -28.53
N VAL A 294 -15.62 0.48 -27.97
CA VAL A 294 -14.51 1.42 -27.73
C VAL A 294 -13.42 1.15 -28.76
N ALA A 295 -13.16 2.11 -29.65
CA ALA A 295 -12.08 2.00 -30.61
C ALA A 295 -10.74 2.31 -29.93
N PHE A 296 -9.67 1.67 -30.40
CA PHE A 296 -8.32 1.97 -29.93
C PHE A 296 -7.29 1.84 -31.05
N ARG A 297 -6.16 2.51 -30.87
CA ARG A 297 -5.03 2.46 -31.79
C ARG A 297 -3.70 2.58 -31.06
N PHE A 298 -2.69 1.90 -31.58
CA PHE A 298 -1.34 1.96 -31.04
C PHE A 298 -0.62 3.23 -31.53
N GLY A 299 0.03 3.94 -30.61
CA GLY A 299 0.86 5.10 -30.91
C GLY A 299 0.65 6.28 -29.96
N ASP A 300 1.54 7.25 -30.07
CA ASP A 300 1.46 8.53 -29.36
C ASP A 300 0.84 9.60 -30.27
N PHE A 301 -0.48 9.78 -30.15
CA PHE A 301 -1.21 10.77 -30.95
C PHE A 301 -1.47 12.04 -30.12
N GLU A 302 -1.25 13.20 -30.74
CA GLU A 302 -1.38 14.52 -30.08
C GLU A 302 -2.82 14.83 -29.66
N ASP A 303 -3.82 14.32 -30.40
CA ASP A 303 -5.24 14.55 -30.11
C ASP A 303 -5.79 13.71 -28.95
N TYR A 304 -4.95 12.90 -28.29
CA TYR A 304 -5.32 12.08 -27.14
C TYR A 304 -4.59 12.57 -25.89
N PRO A 305 -5.31 13.13 -24.90
CA PRO A 305 -4.70 13.57 -23.65
C PRO A 305 -4.12 12.38 -22.89
N LEU A 306 -2.88 12.52 -22.41
CA LEU A 306 -2.21 11.51 -21.61
C LEU A 306 -2.81 11.43 -20.21
N GLU A 307 -3.41 10.29 -19.88
CA GLU A 307 -3.88 10.02 -18.51
C GLU A 307 -2.81 9.23 -17.75
N ARG A 308 -2.05 9.96 -16.93
CA ARG A 308 -1.00 9.38 -16.07
C ARG A 308 -1.59 8.34 -15.12
N SER A 309 -0.83 7.26 -14.90
CA SER A 309 -1.23 6.16 -14.02
C SER A 309 -0.07 5.70 -13.14
N TYR A 310 -0.39 4.89 -12.12
CA TYR A 310 0.60 4.28 -11.24
C TYR A 310 1.76 3.65 -12.04
N GLY A 311 2.99 3.94 -11.61
CA GLY A 311 4.22 3.40 -12.19
C GLY A 311 4.75 4.09 -13.43
N MET A 312 4.13 5.16 -13.90
CA MET A 312 4.71 5.95 -14.97
C MET A 312 5.89 6.79 -14.48
N THR A 313 6.96 6.86 -15.27
CA THR A 313 8.08 7.77 -14.98
C THR A 313 7.61 9.23 -14.99
N PRO A 314 8.22 10.10 -14.16
CA PRO A 314 8.01 11.53 -14.27
C PRO A 314 8.40 12.11 -15.64
N THR A 315 9.31 11.43 -16.36
CA THR A 315 9.98 11.88 -17.59
C THR A 315 9.22 11.65 -18.89
N THR A 316 7.94 11.25 -18.83
CA THR A 316 6.97 11.38 -19.94
C THR A 316 7.19 10.55 -21.21
N ALA A 317 8.25 9.74 -21.32
CA ALA A 317 8.46 8.93 -22.52
C ALA A 317 7.34 7.86 -22.65
N VAL A 318 6.35 8.16 -23.50
CA VAL A 318 5.32 7.25 -24.01
C VAL A 318 5.82 6.43 -25.20
N ASP A 319 7.02 6.75 -25.67
CA ASP A 319 7.67 6.10 -26.80
C ASP A 319 7.95 4.63 -26.52
N GLY A 320 7.43 3.80 -27.42
CA GLY A 320 7.65 2.36 -27.53
C GLY A 320 7.18 1.91 -28.91
N ASP A 321 7.63 0.75 -29.36
CA ASP A 321 7.33 0.22 -30.70
C ASP A 321 6.23 -0.85 -30.69
N ARG A 322 5.82 -1.30 -29.50
CA ARG A 322 4.82 -2.35 -29.33
C ARG A 322 3.95 -2.19 -28.09
N ALA A 323 2.82 -2.89 -28.06
CA ALA A 323 2.01 -3.11 -26.87
C ALA A 323 1.66 -4.59 -26.77
N ASP A 324 1.95 -5.21 -25.63
CA ASP A 324 1.68 -6.62 -25.35
C ASP A 324 0.44 -6.74 -24.44
N ILE A 325 -0.73 -6.87 -25.05
CA ILE A 325 -2.03 -6.82 -24.37
C ILE A 325 -2.46 -8.21 -23.94
N VAL A 326 -2.69 -8.42 -22.64
CA VAL A 326 -3.24 -9.68 -22.10
C VAL A 326 -4.77 -9.71 -22.21
N GLY A 327 -5.39 -8.56 -22.01
CA GLY A 327 -6.83 -8.41 -22.13
C GLY A 327 -7.31 -7.05 -21.67
N PHE A 328 -8.62 -6.85 -21.75
CA PHE A 328 -9.30 -5.65 -21.32
C PHE A 328 -10.27 -5.98 -20.18
N LEU A 329 -10.54 -4.98 -19.34
CA LEU A 329 -11.52 -5.08 -18.28
C LEU A 329 -12.65 -4.10 -18.54
N ALA A 330 -13.87 -4.62 -18.57
CA ALA A 330 -15.08 -3.85 -18.80
C ALA A 330 -16.04 -3.96 -17.62
N CYS A 331 -16.98 -3.02 -17.55
CA CYS A 331 -18.05 -2.98 -16.58
C CYS A 331 -19.41 -2.77 -17.26
N ASP A 332 -20.48 -3.33 -16.67
CA ASP A 332 -21.86 -3.19 -17.14
C ASP A 332 -22.41 -1.77 -16.95
N ARG A 333 -21.83 -0.99 -16.02
CA ARG A 333 -22.22 0.39 -15.68
C ARG A 333 -20.99 1.16 -15.20
N ASP A 334 -21.12 2.49 -15.03
CA ASP A 334 -20.04 3.29 -14.45
C ASP A 334 -19.72 2.81 -13.01
N PRO A 335 -18.53 2.23 -12.76
CA PRO A 335 -18.15 1.75 -11.45
C PRO A 335 -17.96 2.88 -10.43
N VAL A 336 -17.62 4.10 -10.87
CA VAL A 336 -17.45 5.26 -9.97
C VAL A 336 -18.81 5.71 -9.45
N ALA A 337 -19.79 5.92 -10.35
CA ALA A 337 -21.14 6.28 -9.95
C ALA A 337 -21.82 5.18 -9.11
N ALA A 338 -21.57 3.90 -9.42
CA ALA A 338 -22.07 2.79 -8.60
C ALA A 338 -21.44 2.79 -7.21
N GLY A 339 -20.12 2.96 -7.12
CA GLY A 339 -19.40 3.06 -5.86
C GLY A 339 -19.85 4.22 -4.99
N ALA A 340 -20.13 5.40 -5.58
CA ALA A 340 -20.68 6.54 -4.84
C ALA A 340 -22.03 6.21 -4.15
N ARG A 341 -22.93 5.51 -4.85
CA ARG A 341 -24.20 5.04 -4.26
C ARG A 341 -23.97 4.02 -3.15
N LEU A 342 -23.03 3.10 -3.35
CA LEU A 342 -22.66 2.11 -2.33
C LEU A 342 -22.14 2.78 -1.07
N LEU A 343 -21.21 3.73 -1.20
CA LEU A 343 -20.66 4.49 -0.09
C LEU A 343 -21.75 5.25 0.67
N ALA A 344 -22.67 5.90 -0.04
CA ALA A 344 -23.82 6.54 0.59
C ALA A 344 -24.69 5.54 1.38
N SER A 345 -24.89 4.33 0.85
CA SER A 345 -25.68 3.28 1.51
C SER A 345 -25.05 2.72 2.78
N VAL A 346 -23.72 2.80 2.92
CA VAL A 346 -22.97 2.32 4.10
C VAL A 346 -22.43 3.46 4.98
N ALA A 347 -22.69 4.71 4.62
CA ALA A 347 -22.24 5.88 5.38
C ALA A 347 -22.90 5.94 6.78
N GLY A 348 -24.15 5.49 6.90
CA GLY A 348 -24.88 5.40 8.16
C GLY A 348 -24.64 4.10 8.96
N ALA A 349 -23.87 3.15 8.41
CA ALA A 349 -23.47 1.99 9.19
C ALA A 349 -22.56 2.44 10.33
N ALA A 350 -22.77 1.89 11.52
CA ALA A 350 -21.89 2.13 12.66
C ALA A 350 -20.44 1.86 12.26
N ASP A 351 -19.50 2.60 12.87
CA ASP A 351 -18.09 2.27 12.71
C ASP A 351 -17.87 0.78 13.02
N PRO A 352 -17.02 0.08 12.26
CA PRO A 352 -16.83 -1.35 12.43
C PRO A 352 -16.57 -1.68 13.90
N SER A 353 -17.53 -2.36 14.52
CA SER A 353 -17.39 -2.73 15.92
C SER A 353 -16.23 -3.72 16.05
N SER A 354 -15.57 -3.73 17.21
CA SER A 354 -14.58 -4.75 17.52
C SER A 354 -15.15 -6.18 17.60
N THR A 355 -16.44 -6.38 17.31
CA THR A 355 -17.19 -7.64 17.47
C THR A 355 -17.98 -8.01 16.20
N SER A 356 -17.47 -7.67 15.02
CA SER A 356 -18.16 -8.02 13.76
C SER A 356 -18.32 -9.53 13.59
N ALA A 357 -19.54 -10.00 13.34
CA ALA A 357 -19.84 -11.41 13.14
C ALA A 357 -19.13 -12.03 11.92
N HIS A 358 -18.69 -11.18 10.98
CA HIS A 358 -17.99 -11.60 9.77
C HIS A 358 -16.46 -11.54 9.91
N ARG A 359 -15.95 -10.93 10.99
CA ARG A 359 -14.52 -10.93 11.26
C ARG A 359 -14.09 -12.31 11.76
N VAL A 360 -13.07 -12.86 11.13
CA VAL A 360 -12.43 -14.09 11.61
C VAL A 360 -11.41 -13.70 12.68
N ASP A 361 -11.84 -13.74 13.93
CA ASP A 361 -10.94 -13.65 15.08
C ASP A 361 -10.08 -14.92 15.14
N THR A 362 -8.76 -14.74 15.12
CA THR A 362 -7.78 -15.82 15.19
C THR A 362 -6.93 -15.67 16.44
N ASP A 363 -6.44 -16.78 17.01
CA ASP A 363 -5.53 -16.71 18.17
C ASP A 363 -4.07 -16.45 17.73
N PHE A 364 -3.89 -15.34 17.01
CA PHE A 364 -2.63 -14.86 16.42
C PHE A 364 -1.48 -14.79 17.44
N SER A 365 -1.74 -14.42 18.69
CA SER A 365 -0.74 -14.36 19.77
C SER A 365 -0.05 -15.71 20.01
N ARG A 366 -0.79 -16.83 19.97
CA ARG A 366 -0.19 -18.17 20.12
C ARG A 366 0.65 -18.58 18.91
N LEU A 367 0.26 -18.14 17.72
CA LEU A 367 0.87 -18.54 16.45
C LEU A 367 2.24 -17.88 16.22
N LEU A 368 2.47 -16.70 16.82
CA LEU A 368 3.68 -15.90 16.62
C LEU A 368 4.84 -16.22 17.55
N LEU A 369 4.58 -16.59 18.81
CA LEU A 369 5.65 -17.03 19.72
C LEU A 369 6.48 -18.17 19.10
N ALA A 370 5.83 -19.06 18.34
CA ALA A 370 6.51 -20.11 17.61
C ALA A 370 7.36 -19.57 16.44
N GLY A 371 6.84 -18.62 15.66
CA GLY A 371 7.52 -18.05 14.49
C GLY A 371 8.69 -17.11 14.84
N TRP A 372 8.50 -16.24 15.84
CA TRP A 372 9.51 -15.24 16.25
C TRP A 372 10.72 -15.89 16.92
N VAL A 373 10.51 -16.91 17.76
CA VAL A 373 11.59 -17.72 18.34
C VAL A 373 12.41 -18.41 17.24
N ASN A 374 11.77 -18.86 16.16
CA ASN A 374 12.44 -19.46 15.01
C ASN A 374 13.24 -18.44 14.18
N ASP A 375 12.72 -17.23 13.93
CA ASP A 375 13.49 -16.18 13.24
C ASP A 375 14.70 -15.72 14.07
N LEU A 376 14.52 -15.46 15.36
CA LEU A 376 15.61 -15.07 16.26
C LEU A 376 16.71 -16.15 16.37
N SER A 377 16.34 -17.43 16.41
CA SER A 377 17.30 -18.53 16.46
C SER A 377 18.06 -18.71 15.15
N SER A 378 17.41 -18.47 14.00
CA SER A 378 18.06 -18.51 12.68
C SER A 378 19.08 -17.37 12.47
N ARG A 379 18.90 -16.24 13.15
CA ARG A 379 19.82 -15.07 13.10
C ARG A 379 20.99 -15.16 14.07
N ARG A 380 20.96 -16.10 15.02
CA ARG A 380 22.12 -16.38 15.86
C ARG A 380 23.12 -17.22 15.05
N GLY A 381 24.07 -16.54 14.41
CA GLY A 381 25.34 -17.17 14.04
C GLY A 381 26.01 -17.81 15.28
N PRO A 382 27.03 -18.67 15.11
CA PRO A 382 27.65 -19.41 16.20
C PRO A 382 28.01 -18.46 17.35
N GLN A 383 27.31 -18.59 18.47
CA GLN A 383 27.56 -17.73 19.63
C GLN A 383 28.93 -18.07 20.22
N PRO A 384 29.83 -17.09 20.41
CA PRO A 384 30.94 -17.28 21.32
C PRO A 384 30.40 -17.50 22.73
N ALA A 385 30.98 -18.46 23.47
CA ALA A 385 30.54 -18.81 24.81
C ALA A 385 30.61 -17.59 25.75
N VAL A 386 29.45 -17.11 26.20
CA VAL A 386 29.35 -16.04 27.21
C VAL A 386 29.04 -16.67 28.56
N LYS A 387 29.91 -16.40 29.54
CA LYS A 387 29.72 -16.74 30.96
C LYS A 387 28.58 -15.90 31.53
N THR A 388 27.67 -16.58 32.23
CA THR A 388 26.51 -16.02 32.94
C THR A 388 26.92 -15.07 34.07
N ALA A 389 26.28 -13.90 34.12
CA ALA A 389 26.19 -13.04 35.31
C ALA A 389 24.73 -12.95 35.78
N ALA A 390 24.54 -12.79 37.09
CA ALA A 390 23.29 -12.90 37.82
C ALA A 390 22.26 -11.78 37.49
N PRO A 391 20.95 -12.01 37.73
CA PRO A 391 19.88 -11.07 37.35
C PRO A 391 19.72 -9.93 38.37
N PRO A 392 19.30 -8.72 37.95
CA PRO A 392 18.85 -7.68 38.86
C PRO A 392 17.37 -7.80 39.23
N THR A 393 17.07 -7.35 40.45
CA THR A 393 15.78 -7.32 41.17
C THR A 393 14.79 -6.30 40.56
N PRO A 394 13.44 -6.48 40.66
CA PRO A 394 12.48 -5.60 40.01
C PRO A 394 12.20 -4.32 40.81
N VAL A 395 11.98 -3.21 40.09
CA VAL A 395 11.53 -1.92 40.63
C VAL A 395 10.10 -1.66 40.15
N ALA A 396 9.26 -1.13 41.03
CA ALA A 396 7.81 -0.93 40.88
C ALA A 396 7.42 0.20 39.91
N GLU A 397 6.26 0.04 39.27
CA GLU A 397 5.58 1.03 38.40
C GLU A 397 4.97 2.21 39.18
N PRO A 398 4.88 3.40 38.57
CA PRO A 398 3.87 4.39 38.91
C PRO A 398 2.81 4.54 37.80
N ALA A 399 1.63 4.96 38.27
CA ALA A 399 0.36 5.03 37.56
C ALA A 399 0.21 6.20 36.56
N ASP A 400 -0.71 5.94 35.63
CA ASP A 400 -1.47 6.78 34.70
C ASP A 400 -1.40 8.31 34.86
N ALA A 401 -1.00 9.01 33.78
CA ALA A 401 -1.15 10.44 33.60
C ALA A 401 -1.54 10.74 32.14
N GLY A 402 -2.67 11.42 31.96
CA GLY A 402 -3.31 11.66 30.65
C GLY A 402 -2.50 12.53 29.68
N ASP A 403 -2.65 12.21 28.40
CA ASP A 403 -2.06 12.90 27.26
C ASP A 403 -2.80 14.20 26.93
N ASP A 404 -2.14 15.33 27.15
CA ASP A 404 -2.27 16.54 26.33
C ASP A 404 -0.98 17.38 26.50
N ALA A 405 -0.04 17.26 25.57
CA ALA A 405 1.17 18.09 25.54
C ALA A 405 0.94 19.38 24.74
N PRO A 406 1.34 20.57 25.24
CA PRO A 406 1.15 21.82 24.51
C PRO A 406 2.15 21.98 23.36
N VAL A 407 1.66 22.31 22.17
CA VAL A 407 2.47 22.81 21.04
C VAL A 407 2.55 24.33 21.14
N ALA A 408 3.77 24.87 21.31
CA ALA A 408 4.00 26.32 21.24
C ALA A 408 4.51 26.70 19.84
N VAL A 409 3.67 27.41 19.07
CA VAL A 409 4.07 28.01 17.80
C VAL A 409 4.44 29.46 18.03
N VAL A 410 5.70 29.83 17.81
CA VAL A 410 6.14 31.24 17.86
C VAL A 410 6.47 31.71 16.45
N SER A 411 5.58 32.50 15.86
CA SER A 411 5.76 33.09 14.53
C SER A 411 6.36 34.50 14.61
N HIS A 412 7.26 34.81 13.66
CA HIS A 412 7.86 36.15 13.41
C HIS A 412 8.81 36.68 14.50
N LEU A 413 9.92 35.98 14.69
CA LEU A 413 11.02 36.47 15.54
C LEU A 413 11.87 37.49 14.79
N LYS A 414 12.11 38.65 15.41
CA LYS A 414 13.07 39.66 14.93
C LYS A 414 14.51 39.11 15.03
N PRO A 415 15.45 39.59 14.18
CA PRO A 415 16.85 39.16 14.23
C PRO A 415 17.50 39.60 15.55
N GLN A 416 17.57 38.69 16.52
CA GLN A 416 18.22 38.87 17.82
C GLN A 416 18.46 37.49 18.47
N THR A 417 19.29 37.42 19.51
CA THR A 417 19.46 36.20 20.30
C THR A 417 18.27 36.02 21.22
N HIS A 418 17.57 34.89 21.07
CA HIS A 418 16.45 34.53 21.95
C HIS A 418 16.91 33.45 22.93
N THR A 419 16.51 33.57 24.19
CA THR A 419 16.70 32.52 25.20
C THR A 419 15.35 31.83 25.40
N ILE A 420 15.31 30.52 25.21
CA ILE A 420 14.10 29.73 25.40
C ILE A 420 14.32 28.83 26.60
N ALA A 421 13.51 29.04 27.63
CA ALA A 421 13.43 28.18 28.79
C ALA A 421 12.37 27.10 28.52
N VAL A 422 12.75 25.84 28.61
CA VAL A 422 11.81 24.71 28.52
C VAL A 422 11.78 24.03 29.88
N SER A 423 10.59 24.02 30.50
CA SER A 423 10.34 23.23 31.70
C SER A 423 9.80 21.86 31.31
N ILE A 424 10.45 20.82 31.79
CA ILE A 424 10.06 19.42 31.59
C ILE A 424 9.34 18.96 32.87
N PRO A 425 8.34 18.05 32.80
CA PRO A 425 7.82 17.40 33.99
C PRO A 425 8.96 16.84 34.86
N HIS A 426 8.87 17.00 36.18
CA HIS A 426 9.90 16.66 37.20
C HIS A 426 10.96 17.74 37.53
N GLY A 427 10.74 18.99 37.16
CA GLY A 427 11.40 20.14 37.80
C GLY A 427 12.77 20.52 37.24
N CYS A 428 13.23 19.89 36.16
CA CYS A 428 14.40 20.35 35.42
C CYS A 428 13.99 21.46 34.44
N THR A 429 14.66 22.62 34.55
CA THR A 429 14.57 23.69 33.57
C THR A 429 15.89 23.76 32.81
N THR A 430 15.84 23.61 31.49
CA THR A 430 17.00 23.85 30.62
C THR A 430 16.76 25.07 29.76
N SER A 431 17.81 25.83 29.48
CA SER A 431 17.73 27.05 28.67
C SER A 431 18.68 26.96 27.49
N VAL A 432 18.15 27.16 26.28
CA VAL A 432 18.95 27.18 25.05
C VAL A 432 18.94 28.60 24.49
N ARG A 433 20.13 29.11 24.15
CA ARG A 433 20.29 30.40 23.46
C ARG A 433 20.46 30.15 21.96
N LEU A 434 19.60 30.75 21.15
CA LEU A 434 19.65 30.62 19.70
C LEU A 434 19.74 32.01 19.05
N PRO A 435 20.82 32.30 18.29
CA PRO A 435 20.85 33.45 17.40
C PRO A 435 19.98 33.14 16.17
N ILE A 436 18.88 33.86 15.98
CA ILE A 436 18.01 33.70 14.81
C ILE A 436 18.16 34.93 13.93
N THR A 437 18.58 34.74 12.67
CA THR A 437 18.76 35.83 11.70
C THR A 437 17.51 36.12 10.86
N ALA A 438 16.58 35.16 10.72
CA ALA A 438 15.15 35.32 10.38
C ALA A 438 14.54 33.92 10.12
N GLY A 439 13.36 33.61 10.65
CA GLY A 439 12.69 32.33 10.40
C GLY A 439 11.46 32.07 11.29
N VAL A 440 10.81 30.94 11.02
CA VAL A 440 9.76 30.35 11.87
C VAL A 440 10.38 29.15 12.58
N MET A 441 10.18 29.07 13.89
CA MET A 441 10.67 27.98 14.72
C MET A 441 9.48 27.28 15.37
N ILE A 442 9.42 25.96 15.23
CA ILE A 442 8.40 25.13 15.84
C ILE A 442 9.12 24.18 16.80
N VAL A 443 8.73 24.23 18.08
CA VAL A 443 9.26 23.36 19.13
C VAL A 443 8.13 22.47 19.61
N SER A 444 8.36 21.16 19.60
CA SER A 444 7.43 20.16 20.11
C SER A 444 8.18 19.26 21.10
N SER A 445 7.58 19.01 22.26
CA SER A 445 8.08 18.04 23.23
C SER A 445 7.18 16.81 23.27
N GLU A 446 7.78 15.64 23.14
CA GLU A 446 7.19 14.37 23.60
C GLU A 446 8.00 13.90 24.82
N VAL A 447 7.39 13.07 25.68
CA VAL A 447 7.76 12.79 27.09
C VAL A 447 9.22 12.32 27.34
N SER A 448 10.04 12.13 26.32
CA SER A 448 11.48 11.82 26.44
C SER A 448 12.36 12.36 25.30
N MET A 449 11.83 13.24 24.44
CA MET A 449 12.56 13.81 23.30
C MET A 449 12.19 15.26 23.03
N LEU A 450 13.21 16.11 22.84
CA LEU A 450 13.03 17.47 22.35
C LEU A 450 13.24 17.49 20.83
N ARG A 451 12.21 17.80 20.05
CA ARG A 451 12.33 18.06 18.62
C ARG A 451 12.25 19.56 18.34
N CYS A 452 13.28 20.10 17.70
CA CYS A 452 13.31 21.49 17.23
C CYS A 452 13.43 21.49 15.71
N ILE A 453 12.44 22.09 15.03
CA ILE A 453 12.46 22.26 13.57
C ILE A 453 12.77 23.73 13.28
N ILE A 454 13.88 23.98 12.57
CA ILE A 454 14.31 25.31 12.19
C ILE A 454 14.32 25.40 10.66
N GLY A 455 13.48 26.27 10.10
CA GLY A 455 13.46 26.56 8.67
C GLY A 455 14.40 27.72 8.31
N PHE A 456 15.27 27.52 7.31
CA PHE A 456 16.16 28.56 6.78
C PHE A 456 15.71 29.02 5.39
N ARG A 457 15.96 30.29 5.05
CA ARG A 457 15.79 30.78 3.67
C ARG A 457 16.97 30.38 2.80
N ALA A 458 16.73 30.16 1.50
CA ALA A 458 17.80 29.84 0.55
C ALA A 458 18.87 30.95 0.53
N GLY A 459 20.15 30.55 0.58
CA GLY A 459 21.30 31.45 0.53
C GLY A 459 21.87 31.91 1.89
N THR A 460 21.29 31.51 3.02
CA THR A 460 21.86 31.81 4.35
C THR A 460 22.88 30.77 4.80
N ARG A 461 24.01 31.21 5.37
CA ARG A 461 24.96 30.36 6.11
C ARG A 461 24.65 30.44 7.61
N PRO A 462 24.01 29.42 8.23
CA PRO A 462 23.79 29.44 9.66
C PRO A 462 25.12 29.22 10.41
N GLN A 463 25.36 30.00 11.45
CA GLN A 463 26.44 29.76 12.42
C GLN A 463 25.80 29.46 13.78
N LEU A 464 26.10 28.31 14.35
CA LEU A 464 25.69 27.91 15.70
C LEU A 464 26.92 27.94 16.59
N HIS A 465 26.86 28.74 17.67
CA HIS A 465 27.91 28.79 18.68
C HIS A 465 27.47 27.99 19.91
N ASN A 466 28.28 27.02 20.32
CA ASN A 466 28.15 26.42 21.64
C ASN A 466 28.81 27.34 22.67
N LEU A 467 28.02 27.97 23.54
CA LEU A 467 28.49 28.88 24.58
C LEU A 467 28.08 28.33 25.95
N GLY A 468 28.67 27.20 26.36
CA GLY A 468 28.40 26.57 27.66
C GLY A 468 29.23 25.31 27.91
N THR A 469 29.52 25.02 29.19
CA THR A 469 30.47 24.03 29.71
C THR A 469 30.22 22.58 29.24
N PRO A 470 31.27 21.74 29.21
CA PRO A 470 31.22 20.41 28.61
C PRO A 470 30.32 19.49 29.44
N THR A 471 29.17 19.12 28.88
CA THR A 471 28.41 17.95 29.32
C THR A 471 28.76 16.81 28.36
N PRO A 472 29.14 15.63 28.87
CA PRO A 472 29.46 14.50 28.01
C PRO A 472 28.15 13.97 27.42
N ASN A 473 28.14 13.70 26.11
CA ASN A 473 27.09 13.02 25.35
C ASN A 473 25.95 13.93 24.84
N LEU A 474 26.30 14.83 23.92
CA LEU A 474 25.35 15.35 22.94
C LEU A 474 25.66 14.73 21.57
N THR A 475 24.72 13.97 21.00
CA THR A 475 24.82 13.47 19.62
C THR A 475 23.82 14.21 18.74
N LEU A 476 24.33 14.93 17.74
CA LEU A 476 23.55 15.64 16.73
C LEU A 476 23.37 14.75 15.50
N VAL A 477 22.12 14.48 15.12
CA VAL A 477 21.79 13.77 13.87
C VAL A 477 20.94 14.71 13.00
N ALA A 478 21.43 14.99 11.79
CA ALA A 478 20.74 15.78 10.77
C ALA A 478 20.47 14.90 9.54
N GLY A 479 19.30 15.07 8.92
CA GLY A 479 18.94 14.38 7.67
C GLY A 479 18.00 15.24 6.80
N PRO A 480 18.02 15.06 5.46
CA PRO A 480 17.13 15.76 4.56
C PRO A 480 15.68 15.30 4.72
N LEU A 481 14.74 16.24 4.63
CA LEU A 481 13.30 15.97 4.74
C LEU A 481 12.64 15.55 3.41
N ASP A 482 13.37 15.57 2.30
CA ASP A 482 12.83 15.27 0.98
C ASP A 482 13.08 13.81 0.59
N LYS A 483 12.01 13.00 0.55
CA LYS A 483 12.03 11.55 0.31
C LYS A 483 11.92 11.17 -1.18
N ARG A 484 12.33 12.03 -2.12
CA ARG A 484 12.14 11.74 -3.56
C ARG A 484 13.41 11.99 -4.39
N SER A 485 14.21 10.94 -4.58
CA SER A 485 15.02 10.64 -5.78
C SER A 485 16.21 9.73 -5.39
N PRO A 486 16.42 8.57 -6.04
CA PRO A 486 17.64 7.79 -5.91
C PRO A 486 18.68 8.22 -6.96
N GLN A 487 19.13 9.49 -6.95
CA GLN A 487 20.41 9.87 -7.57
C GLN A 487 21.09 10.97 -6.76
N GLU A 488 22.33 10.67 -6.39
CA GLU A 488 23.24 11.39 -5.51
C GLU A 488 23.45 12.87 -5.90
N LYS A 489 23.23 13.77 -4.95
CA LYS A 489 24.09 14.95 -4.75
C LYS A 489 24.37 15.07 -3.26
N TYR A 490 25.57 14.68 -2.84
CA TYR A 490 25.99 14.62 -1.45
C TYR A 490 25.93 16.02 -0.80
N THR A 491 25.08 16.18 0.21
CA THR A 491 25.31 17.16 1.29
C THR A 491 26.30 16.51 2.24
N THR A 492 27.51 17.04 2.34
CA THR A 492 28.51 16.53 3.28
C THR A 492 28.24 17.15 4.65
N PHE A 493 28.18 16.30 5.67
CA PHE A 493 28.08 16.73 7.06
C PHE A 493 29.42 16.44 7.74
N GLY A 494 30.05 17.48 8.29
CA GLY A 494 31.26 17.37 9.09
C GLY A 494 31.00 17.85 10.51
N ILE A 495 31.59 17.18 11.51
CA ILE A 495 31.74 17.76 12.84
C ILE A 495 33.21 18.18 12.97
N SER A 496 33.46 19.46 13.13
CA SER A 496 34.82 19.99 13.34
C SER A 496 35.39 19.48 14.66
N ALA A 497 36.72 19.55 14.80
CA ALA A 497 37.41 19.14 16.02
C ALA A 497 36.98 19.92 17.29
N ASP A 498 36.38 21.10 17.14
CA ASP A 498 35.81 21.90 18.23
C ASP A 498 34.28 21.72 18.41
N GLY A 499 33.70 20.70 17.77
CA GLY A 499 32.30 20.29 17.97
C GLY A 499 31.27 21.09 17.17
N ARG A 500 31.67 21.79 16.11
CA ARG A 500 30.75 22.52 15.23
C ARG A 500 30.24 21.60 14.13
N LEU A 501 28.94 21.66 13.86
CA LEU A 501 28.35 21.04 12.68
C LEU A 501 28.57 21.95 11.46
N GLU A 502 29.33 21.48 10.49
CA GLU A 502 29.56 22.16 9.21
C GLU A 502 28.69 21.51 8.13
N ILE A 503 27.90 22.33 7.45
CA ILE A 503 27.02 21.90 6.34
C ILE A 503 27.38 22.68 5.09
N GLU A 504 27.97 21.99 4.10
CA GLU A 504 28.31 22.59 2.82
C GLU A 504 27.23 22.29 1.76
N ASN A 505 26.98 23.28 0.88
CA ASN A 505 26.11 23.17 -0.30
C ASN A 505 24.60 22.96 -0.07
N LEU A 506 24.01 23.56 0.98
CA LEU A 506 22.55 23.53 1.18
C LEU A 506 21.81 24.46 0.19
N ARG A 507 21.25 23.90 -0.90
CA ARG A 507 20.44 24.67 -1.87
C ARG A 507 18.94 24.59 -1.56
N GLY A 508 18.52 25.26 -0.48
CA GLY A 508 17.11 25.38 -0.09
C GLY A 508 16.49 24.08 0.42
N GLY A 509 15.82 24.14 1.57
CA GLY A 509 15.18 22.99 2.20
C GLY A 509 15.03 23.15 3.71
N THR A 510 14.27 22.24 4.33
CA THR A 510 14.12 22.16 5.78
C THR A 510 15.08 21.11 6.32
N VAL A 511 15.85 21.47 7.35
CA VAL A 511 16.70 20.50 8.08
C VAL A 511 16.00 20.20 9.39
N SER A 512 15.70 18.92 9.63
CA SER A 512 15.25 18.48 10.96
C SER A 512 16.46 18.06 11.77
N MET A 513 16.55 18.55 13.00
CA MET A 513 17.60 18.17 13.94
C MET A 513 16.96 17.48 15.13
N THR A 514 17.44 16.27 15.43
CA THR A 514 17.00 15.53 16.62
C THR A 514 18.13 15.54 17.64
N LEU A 515 17.83 16.00 18.85
CA LEU A 515 18.77 15.99 19.97
C LEU A 515 18.43 14.80 20.86
N PHE A 516 19.40 13.93 21.12
CA PHE A 516 19.27 12.88 22.12
C PHE A 516 19.98 13.33 23.40
N LEU A 517 19.24 13.32 24.51
CA LEU A 517 19.83 13.42 25.86
C LEU A 517 20.02 11.98 26.34
N ILE A 518 21.27 11.54 26.41
CA ILE A 518 21.61 10.24 27.00
C ILE A 518 21.97 10.52 28.46
N GLY A 519 21.10 10.09 29.37
CA GLY A 519 21.32 10.13 30.82
C GLY A 519 22.23 9.01 31.29
#